data_AF-A0A0G8EHK3-F1
#
_entry.id   AF-A0A0G8EHK3-F1
#
_cell.length_a   1.000
_cell.length_b   1.000
_cell.length_c   1.000
_cell.angle_alpha   90.00
_cell.angle_beta   90.00
_cell.angle_gamma   90.00
#
_symmetry.space_group_name_H-M   'P 1'
#
loop_
_entity.id
_entity.type
_entity.pdbx_description
1 polymer ?
#
loop_
_entity_poly.entity_id
_entity_poly.type
_entity_poly.pdbx_seq_one_letter_code
_entity_poly.pdbx_strand_id
1 'polypeptide(L)'
;MVNKILPHKYGRIILKTGETVQVSIEAEDDVSGVRYAYVAIKGATGEEKEVAAAYNEKSNKWIADIPLSSYANPGEFMVKTVILYDNANHAKVYRGGQDFNIFFNVIKS
;
A
#
# COMPACT_ATOMS: atom_id res chain seq x y z
N MET A 1 14.59 10.89 -8.47
CA MET A 1 13.21 11.07 -7.94
C MET A 1 12.45 9.77 -8.13
N VAL A 2 11.58 9.34 -7.20
CA VAL A 2 10.75 8.16 -7.47
C VAL A 2 9.77 8.43 -8.62
N ASN A 3 9.80 7.58 -9.63
CA ASN A 3 9.17 7.86 -10.93
C ASN A 3 7.97 6.98 -11.26
N LYS A 4 7.65 5.95 -10.47
CA LYS A 4 6.51 5.07 -10.77
C LYS A 4 6.05 4.28 -9.54
N ILE A 5 4.74 4.01 -9.47
CA ILE A 5 4.15 2.92 -8.70
C ILE A 5 3.33 2.13 -9.71
N LEU A 6 3.59 0.82 -9.85
CA LEU A 6 2.76 -0.05 -10.67
C LEU A 6 1.68 -0.69 -9.79
N PRO A 7 0.39 -0.35 -9.96
CA PRO A 7 -0.66 -1.14 -9.32
C PRO A 7 -0.71 -2.51 -10.01
N HIS A 8 -0.18 -3.56 -9.38
CA HIS A 8 -0.43 -4.92 -9.85
C HIS A 8 -1.89 -5.27 -9.54
N LYS A 9 -2.73 -5.21 -10.56
CA LYS A 9 -4.10 -5.74 -10.54
C LYS A 9 -4.07 -7.16 -11.08
N TYR A 10 -4.42 -8.14 -10.24
CA TYR A 10 -4.87 -9.46 -10.73
C TYR A 10 -6.10 -9.88 -9.92
N GLY A 11 -7.27 -9.85 -10.57
CA GLY A 11 -8.51 -10.41 -10.03
C GLY A 11 -9.25 -9.55 -9.00
N ARG A 12 -10.45 -10.03 -8.64
CA ARG A 12 -11.27 -9.48 -7.55
C ARG A 12 -10.67 -9.95 -6.22
N ILE A 13 -9.99 -9.05 -5.50
CA ILE A 13 -9.46 -9.35 -4.17
C ILE A 13 -10.60 -9.26 -3.16
N ILE A 14 -10.86 -10.37 -2.46
CA ILE A 14 -11.80 -10.46 -1.34
C ILE A 14 -11.02 -11.02 -0.17
N LEU A 15 -11.00 -10.30 0.95
CA LEU A 15 -10.35 -10.67 2.19
C LEU A 15 -11.38 -10.80 3.30
N LYS A 16 -11.13 -11.69 4.26
CA LYS A 16 -11.89 -11.78 5.51
C LYS A 16 -11.32 -10.82 6.55
N THR A 17 -12.16 -10.37 7.46
CA THR A 17 -11.72 -9.68 8.68
C THR A 17 -10.67 -10.51 9.41
N GLY A 18 -9.57 -9.88 9.84
CA GLY A 18 -8.43 -10.55 10.48
C GLY A 18 -7.35 -11.07 9.52
N GLU A 19 -7.59 -11.07 8.21
CA GLU A 19 -6.56 -11.39 7.21
C GLU A 19 -5.59 -10.22 6.98
N THR A 20 -4.52 -10.47 6.23
CA THR A 20 -3.53 -9.46 5.85
C THR A 20 -3.68 -9.12 4.37
N VAL A 21 -3.79 -7.83 4.06
CA VAL A 21 -3.64 -7.34 2.68
C VAL A 21 -2.17 -7.06 2.41
N GLN A 22 -1.65 -7.62 1.32
CA GLN A 22 -0.29 -7.34 0.85
C GLN A 22 -0.34 -6.32 -0.28
N VAL A 23 0.42 -5.23 -0.14
CA VAL A 23 0.63 -4.23 -1.18
C VAL A 23 2.09 -4.25 -1.59
N SER A 24 2.35 -4.42 -2.88
CA SER A 24 3.71 -4.34 -3.44
C SER A 24 3.89 -3.02 -4.17
N ILE A 25 5.04 -2.40 -3.96
CA ILE A 25 5.42 -1.11 -4.54
C ILE A 25 6.73 -1.32 -5.29
N GLU A 26 6.67 -1.10 -6.60
CA GLU A 26 7.85 -0.95 -7.43
C GLU A 26 8.22 0.53 -7.45
N ALA A 27 9.43 0.86 -6.98
CA ALA A 27 9.89 2.22 -6.82
C ALA A 27 11.41 2.28 -7.00
N GLU A 28 11.88 3.19 -7.84
CA GLU A 28 13.30 3.43 -8.12
C GLU A 28 13.61 4.93 -7.98
N ASP A 29 14.74 5.26 -7.36
CA ASP A 29 15.34 6.60 -7.36
C ASP A 29 16.79 6.48 -7.80
N ASP A 30 17.11 7.06 -8.95
CA ASP A 30 18.40 6.99 -9.64
C ASP A 30 19.47 7.93 -9.08
N VAL A 31 19.08 8.86 -8.19
CA VAL A 31 20.00 9.83 -7.60
C VAL A 31 20.47 9.39 -6.22
N SER A 32 19.53 9.06 -5.33
CA SER A 32 19.86 8.72 -3.93
C SER A 32 19.31 7.37 -3.48
N GLY A 33 18.47 6.71 -4.26
CA GLY A 33 17.79 5.49 -3.86
C GLY A 33 16.64 5.73 -2.87
N VAL A 34 15.72 4.77 -2.79
CA VAL A 34 14.61 4.80 -1.84
C VAL A 34 15.10 4.26 -0.49
N ARG A 35 14.80 4.99 0.59
CA ARG A 35 15.22 4.64 1.96
C ARG A 35 14.12 3.95 2.75
N TYR A 36 12.88 4.42 2.66
CA TYR A 36 11.73 3.78 3.29
C TYR A 36 10.43 4.15 2.59
N ALA A 37 9.43 3.28 2.73
CA ALA A 37 8.11 3.41 2.13
C ALA A 37 7.01 3.14 3.17
N TYR A 38 5.91 3.89 3.10
CA TYR A 38 4.71 3.69 3.91
C TYR A 38 3.49 3.52 3.03
N VAL A 39 2.55 2.69 3.47
CA VAL A 39 1.27 2.45 2.80
C VAL A 39 0.14 2.63 3.79
N ALA A 40 -0.82 3.49 3.46
CA ALA A 40 -2.05 3.67 4.20
C ALA A 40 -3.24 3.09 3.43
N ILE A 41 -4.10 2.35 4.11
CA ILE A 41 -5.42 1.92 3.61
C ILE A 41 -6.54 2.67 4.32
N LYS A 42 -7.67 2.79 3.63
CA LYS A 42 -8.92 3.31 4.18
C LYS A 42 -10.04 2.30 3.96
N GLY A 43 -10.78 1.99 5.02
CA GLY A 43 -11.93 1.10 5.00
C GLY A 43 -13.23 1.80 4.66
N ALA A 44 -14.28 0.99 4.49
CA ALA A 44 -15.58 1.42 4.00
C ALA A 44 -16.27 2.45 4.91
N THR A 45 -15.97 2.41 6.21
CA THR A 45 -16.53 3.33 7.21
C THR A 45 -15.58 4.45 7.61
N GLY A 46 -14.42 4.53 6.94
CA GLY A 46 -13.40 5.56 7.17
C GLY A 46 -12.31 5.18 8.17
N GLU A 47 -12.28 3.94 8.66
CA GLU A 47 -11.14 3.43 9.41
C GLU A 47 -9.87 3.46 8.56
N GLU A 48 -8.72 3.77 9.17
CA GLU A 48 -7.45 3.86 8.46
C GLU A 48 -6.37 3.07 9.16
N LYS A 49 -5.43 2.55 8.38
CA LYS A 49 -4.24 1.88 8.88
C LYS A 49 -3.06 2.16 7.99
N GLU A 50 -1.95 2.56 8.59
CA GLU A 50 -0.67 2.76 7.92
C GLU A 50 0.36 1.74 8.42
N VAL A 51 1.18 1.23 7.51
CA VAL A 51 2.33 0.39 7.84
C VAL A 51 3.55 0.80 7.03
N ALA A 52 4.73 0.55 7.58
CA ALA A 52 5.98 0.59 6.82
C ALA A 52 6.05 -0.62 5.89
N ALA A 53 6.56 -0.42 4.68
CA ALA A 53 6.89 -1.49 3.75
C ALA A 53 8.34 -1.95 3.97
N ALA A 54 8.57 -3.26 3.86
CA ALA A 54 9.90 -3.85 3.88
C ALA A 54 10.41 -4.06 2.46
N TYR A 55 11.68 -3.76 2.19
CA TYR A 55 12.27 -4.04 0.89
C TYR A 55 12.52 -5.54 0.72
N ASN A 56 12.06 -6.10 -0.40
CA ASN A 56 12.27 -7.50 -0.77
C ASN A 56 13.25 -7.57 -1.95
N GLU A 57 14.48 -7.99 -1.67
CA GLU A 57 15.56 -8.07 -2.66
C GLU A 57 15.27 -9.09 -3.78
N LYS A 58 14.51 -10.16 -3.50
CA LYS A 58 14.21 -11.20 -4.50
C LYS A 58 13.25 -10.72 -5.57
N SER A 59 12.27 -9.91 -5.17
CA SER A 59 11.26 -9.36 -6.09
C SER A 59 11.57 -7.94 -6.54
N ASN A 60 12.62 -7.31 -5.98
CA ASN A 60 12.99 -5.90 -6.21
C ASN A 60 11.83 -4.93 -5.92
N LYS A 61 11.09 -5.18 -4.83
CA LYS A 61 9.87 -4.44 -4.48
C LYS A 61 9.81 -4.15 -2.98
N TRP A 62 9.18 -3.04 -2.62
CA TRP A 62 8.77 -2.77 -1.25
C TRP A 62 7.43 -3.45 -0.98
N ILE A 63 7.35 -4.23 0.10
CA ILE A 63 6.18 -5.04 0.46
C ILE A 63 5.61 -4.52 1.78
N ALA A 64 4.37 -4.05 1.73
CA ALA A 64 3.58 -3.67 2.90
C ALA A 64 2.56 -4.76 3.19
N ASP A 65 2.75 -5.46 4.30
CA ASP A 65 1.77 -6.40 4.85
C ASP A 65 0.91 -5.68 5.90
N ILE A 66 -0.34 -5.43 5.57
CA ILE A 66 -1.26 -4.66 6.41
C ILE A 66 -2.28 -5.61 7.04
N PRO A 67 -2.18 -5.91 8.35
CA PRO A 67 -3.14 -6.78 9.01
C PRO A 67 -4.46 -6.04 9.19
N LEU A 68 -5.55 -6.60 8.68
CA LEU A 68 -6.91 -6.10 8.91
C LEU A 68 -7.33 -6.48 10.34
N SER A 69 -8.08 -5.59 10.99
CA SER A 69 -8.70 -5.90 12.27
C SER A 69 -9.70 -7.06 12.10
N SER A 70 -9.77 -7.98 13.06
CA SER A 70 -10.86 -8.96 13.13
C SER A 70 -12.23 -8.30 13.35
N TYR A 71 -12.24 -7.02 13.71
CA TYR A 71 -13.43 -6.18 13.87
C TYR A 71 -13.57 -5.13 12.75
N ALA A 72 -12.80 -5.24 11.66
CA ALA A 72 -12.91 -4.31 10.54
C ALA A 72 -14.34 -4.32 9.97
N ASN A 73 -14.85 -3.15 9.57
CA ASN A 73 -16.17 -3.08 9.00
C ASN A 73 -16.14 -3.66 7.58
N PRO A 74 -17.01 -4.63 7.24
CA PRO A 74 -17.07 -5.17 5.89
C PRO A 74 -17.41 -4.08 4.86
N GLY A 75 -16.87 -4.21 3.66
CA GLY A 75 -17.12 -3.29 2.55
C GLY A 75 -15.90 -3.11 1.66
N GLU A 76 -15.97 -2.11 0.78
CA GLU A 76 -14.87 -1.77 -0.11
C GLU A 76 -13.82 -0.93 0.63
N PHE A 77 -12.58 -1.40 0.58
CA PHE A 77 -11.39 -0.73 1.07
C PHE A 77 -10.59 -0.21 -0.11
N MET A 78 -9.76 0.80 0.15
CA MET A 78 -8.82 1.32 -0.82
C MET A 78 -7.42 1.47 -0.23
N VAL A 79 -6.40 1.39 -1.08
CA VAL A 79 -5.10 1.99 -0.74
C VAL A 79 -5.27 3.50 -0.85
N LYS A 80 -5.12 4.21 0.27
CA LYS A 80 -5.34 5.65 0.38
C LYS A 80 -4.09 6.43 -0.01
N THR A 81 -2.93 6.02 0.49
CA THR A 81 -1.69 6.78 0.31
C THR A 81 -0.50 5.82 0.23
N VAL A 82 0.47 6.16 -0.62
CA VAL A 82 1.83 5.62 -0.56
C VAL A 82 2.80 6.80 -0.38
N ILE A 83 3.68 6.71 0.60
CA ILE A 83 4.70 7.73 0.87
C ILE A 83 6.07 7.09 0.70
N LEU A 84 6.93 7.71 -0.09
CA LEU A 84 8.30 7.27 -0.33
C LEU A 84 9.27 8.33 0.14
N TYR A 85 10.32 7.91 0.84
CA TYR A 85 11.42 8.77 1.26
C TYR A 85 12.71 8.29 0.62
N ASP A 86 13.49 9.21 0.10
CA ASP A 86 14.81 8.95 -0.47
C ASP A 86 15.94 9.09 0.57
N ASN A 87 17.17 8.74 0.21
CA ASN A 87 18.31 8.88 1.14
C ASN A 87 18.73 10.33 1.37
N ALA A 88 18.29 11.26 0.53
CA ALA A 88 18.46 12.71 0.70
C ALA A 88 17.34 13.35 1.56
N ASN A 89 16.44 12.54 2.11
CA ASN A 89 15.32 12.95 2.96
C ASN A 89 14.23 13.78 2.22
N HIS A 90 14.08 13.59 0.91
CA HIS A 90 12.90 14.07 0.19
C HIS A 90 11.78 13.05 0.26
N ALA A 91 10.55 13.54 0.40
CA ALA A 91 9.36 12.72 0.39
C ALA A 91 8.57 12.90 -0.91
N LYS A 92 7.98 11.81 -1.40
CA LYS A 92 6.97 11.84 -2.47
C LYS A 92 5.73 11.11 -2.01
N VAL A 93 4.58 11.75 -2.18
CA VAL A 93 3.27 11.25 -1.75
C VAL A 93 2.45 10.93 -2.99
N TYR A 94 1.93 9.71 -3.04
CA TYR A 94 1.01 9.24 -4.06
C TYR A 94 -0.34 8.94 -3.41
N ARG A 95 -1.42 9.40 -4.02
CA ARG A 95 -2.78 9.33 -3.47
C ARG A 95 -3.67 8.41 -4.28
N GLY A 96 -4.39 7.53 -3.59
CA GLY A 96 -5.48 6.76 -4.17
C GLY A 96 -6.59 7.69 -4.67
N GLY A 97 -7.17 7.42 -5.83
CA GLY A 97 -8.12 8.30 -6.50
C GLY A 97 -7.48 9.39 -7.37
N GLN A 98 -6.17 9.62 -7.25
CA GLN A 98 -5.43 10.62 -8.03
C GLN A 98 -4.31 9.96 -8.85
N ASP A 99 -3.36 9.31 -8.18
CA ASP A 99 -2.17 8.73 -8.81
C ASP A 99 -2.35 7.24 -9.13
N PHE A 100 -3.20 6.55 -8.36
CA PHE A 100 -3.56 5.16 -8.57
C PHE A 100 -4.97 4.86 -8.04
N ASN A 101 -5.52 3.72 -8.44
CA ASN A 101 -6.85 3.26 -8.04
C ASN A 101 -6.81 1.78 -7.65
N ILE A 102 -6.55 1.50 -6.37
CA ILE A 102 -6.43 0.14 -5.82
C ILE A 102 -7.52 -0.05 -4.78
N PHE A 103 -8.42 -0.98 -5.05
CA PHE A 103 -9.56 -1.32 -4.19
C PHE A 103 -9.60 -2.82 -3.93
N PHE A 104 -10.10 -3.21 -2.76
CA PHE A 104 -10.34 -4.60 -2.38
C PHE A 104 -11.56 -4.69 -1.46
N ASN A 105 -12.24 -5.83 -1.45
CA ASN A 105 -13.40 -6.02 -0.59
C ASN A 105 -13.02 -6.78 0.69
N VAL A 106 -13.57 -6.34 1.81
CA VAL A 106 -13.48 -7.04 3.09
C VAL A 106 -14.85 -7.60 3.45
N ILE A 107 -14.89 -8.88 3.79
CA ILE A 107 -16.08 -9.61 4.26
C ILE A 107 -15.86 -10.12 5.68
N LYS A 108 -16.94 -10.45 6.42
CA LYS A 108 -16.80 -11.10 7.72
C LYS A 108 -16.17 -12.49 7.56
N SER A 109 -15.36 -12.88 8.54
CA SER A 109 -14.73 -14.20 8.64
C SER A 109 -15.74 -15.34 8.67
#